data_AF-A0A9E5N9A8-F1
#
_entry.id   AF-A0A9E5N9A8-F1
#
_cell.length_a   1.000
_cell.length_b   1.000
_cell.length_c   1.000
_cell.angle_alpha   90.00
_cell.angle_beta   90.00
_cell.angle_gamma   90.00
#
_symmetry.space_group_name_H-M   'P 1'
#
loop_
_entity.id
_entity.type
_entity.pdbx_description
1 polymer ?
#
loop_
_entity_poly.entity_id
_entity_poly.type
_entity_poly.pdbx_seq_one_letter_code
_entity_poly.pdbx_strand_id
1 'polypeptide(L)'
;ETPREVEESYADWEGADEKLVPILDVTNKGIRIGAALVAGPAVQVAKCKAVAQLELDYKRNFRVKAYVPIDSYNVIRLDRVQGVSVWAVGDVRILKF
;
A
#
# COMPACT_ATOMS: atom_id res chain seq x y z
N GLU A 1 13.60 -43.64 -11.02
CA GLU A 1 12.51 -42.81 -10.45
C GLU A 1 12.50 -41.50 -11.22
N THR A 2 11.40 -41.19 -11.88
CA THR A 2 11.21 -39.97 -12.68
C THR A 2 11.06 -38.76 -11.73
N PRO A 3 11.69 -37.60 -11.99
CA PRO A 3 11.48 -36.41 -11.16
C PRO A 3 9.99 -36.05 -11.15
N ARG A 4 9.40 -35.91 -9.96
CA ARG A 4 8.02 -35.43 -9.82
C ARG A 4 7.99 -33.97 -10.25
N GLU A 5 7.26 -33.67 -11.31
CA GLU A 5 6.87 -32.29 -11.64
C GLU A 5 6.14 -31.72 -10.43
N VAL A 6 6.75 -30.72 -9.80
CA VAL A 6 6.11 -29.93 -8.77
C VAL A 6 5.22 -28.96 -9.52
N GLU A 7 3.92 -29.23 -9.61
CA GLU A 7 2.95 -28.23 -10.08
C GLU A 7 3.06 -27.02 -9.16
N GLU A 8 3.78 -26.01 -9.65
CA GLU A 8 4.02 -24.75 -8.95
C GLU A 8 2.67 -24.02 -8.93
N SER A 9 1.93 -24.16 -7.82
CA SER A 9 0.62 -23.52 -7.65
C SER A 9 0.82 -22.01 -7.51
N TYR A 10 0.92 -21.31 -8.63
CA TYR A 10 0.78 -19.86 -8.65
C TYR A 10 -0.59 -19.54 -8.05
N ALA A 11 -0.63 -18.64 -7.07
CA ALA A 11 -1.89 -18.19 -6.51
C ALA A 11 -2.78 -17.72 -7.67
N ASP A 12 -4.00 -18.23 -7.74
CA ASP A 12 -4.96 -17.84 -8.77
C ASP A 12 -5.36 -16.38 -8.52
N TRP A 13 -4.71 -15.47 -9.26
CA TRP A 13 -4.91 -14.04 -9.21
C TRP A 13 -5.95 -13.57 -10.24
N GLU A 14 -6.65 -14.47 -10.93
CA GLU A 14 -7.68 -14.11 -11.89
C GLU A 14 -8.85 -13.41 -11.16
N GLY A 15 -8.79 -12.08 -11.09
CA GLY A 15 -9.75 -11.23 -10.37
C GLY A 15 -9.12 -10.27 -9.35
N ALA A 16 -7.80 -10.37 -9.13
CA ALA A 16 -7.05 -9.32 -8.48
C ALA A 16 -6.81 -8.17 -9.46
N ASP A 17 -7.16 -6.96 -9.04
CA ASP A 17 -6.84 -5.73 -9.75
C ASP A 17 -5.72 -5.01 -9.00
N GLU A 18 -5.01 -4.15 -9.70
CA GLU A 18 -3.93 -3.36 -9.14
C GLU A 18 -4.09 -1.88 -9.48
N LYS A 19 -3.67 -1.03 -8.55
CA LYS A 19 -3.82 0.42 -8.70
C LYS A 19 -2.70 1.17 -8.03
N LEU A 20 -2.14 2.15 -8.73
CA LEU A 20 -1.19 3.09 -8.16
C LEU A 20 -1.96 4.22 -7.46
N VAL A 21 -1.70 4.42 -6.17
CA VAL A 21 -2.37 5.44 -5.34
C VAL A 21 -1.35 6.25 -4.54
N PRO A 22 -1.61 7.52 -4.22
CA PRO A 22 -0.71 8.32 -3.40
C PRO A 22 -0.64 7.80 -1.96
N ILE A 23 0.55 7.93 -1.36
CA ILE A 23 0.76 7.73 0.07
C ILE A 23 0.57 9.06 0.79
N LEU A 24 -0.20 9.03 1.88
CA LEU A 24 -0.45 10.17 2.74
C LEU A 24 0.16 9.90 4.12
N ASP A 25 1.14 10.70 4.51
CA ASP A 25 1.69 10.66 5.86
C ASP A 25 0.70 11.33 6.82
N VAL A 26 0.20 10.57 7.79
CA VAL A 26 -0.81 11.02 8.76
C VAL A 26 -0.20 11.39 10.12
N THR A 27 1.11 11.14 10.32
CA THR A 27 1.79 11.37 11.60
C THR A 27 2.71 12.60 11.57
N ASN A 28 3.31 12.94 10.42
CA ASN A 28 4.30 14.02 10.31
C ASN A 28 3.78 15.31 9.62
N LYS A 29 4.41 16.45 9.95
CA LYS A 29 4.07 17.84 9.57
C LYS A 29 4.18 18.20 8.07
N GLY A 30 4.21 17.23 7.16
CA GLY A 30 4.35 17.51 5.74
C GLY A 30 4.05 16.27 4.94
N ILE A 31 3.17 16.42 3.94
CA ILE A 31 2.74 15.39 3.01
C ILE A 31 4.00 14.75 2.40
N ARG A 32 4.45 13.60 2.91
CA ARG A 32 5.39 12.76 2.17
C ARG A 32 4.59 12.14 1.04
N ILE A 33 4.71 12.73 -0.14
CA ILE A 33 4.03 12.30 -1.35
C ILE A 33 4.85 11.15 -1.95
N GLY A 34 4.59 9.93 -1.49
CA GLY A 34 4.99 8.72 -2.18
C GLY A 34 3.85 8.17 -3.04
N ALA A 35 4.11 7.08 -3.75
CA ALA A 35 3.08 6.28 -4.41
C ALA A 35 3.14 4.84 -3.90
N ALA A 36 1.99 4.19 -3.78
CA ALA A 36 1.87 2.80 -3.43
C ALA A 36 1.12 2.05 -4.54
N LEU A 37 1.61 0.87 -4.90
CA LEU A 37 0.84 -0.09 -5.69
C LEU A 37 0.02 -0.91 -4.71
N VAL A 38 -1.30 -0.80 -4.82
CA VAL A 38 -2.24 -1.61 -4.06
C VAL A 38 -2.88 -2.66 -4.93
N ALA A 39 -3.22 -3.80 -4.35
CA ALA A 39 -3.90 -4.87 -5.07
C ALA A 39 -4.87 -5.64 -4.17
N GLY A 40 -5.82 -6.31 -4.80
CA GLY A 40 -6.90 -7.03 -4.15
C GLY A 40 -8.12 -7.17 -5.07
N PRO A 41 -9.31 -7.50 -4.53
CA PRO A 41 -10.52 -7.60 -5.33
C PRO A 41 -10.84 -6.28 -6.05
N ALA A 42 -11.13 -6.33 -7.35
CA ALA A 42 -11.34 -5.15 -8.21
C ALA A 42 -12.28 -4.10 -7.60
N VAL A 43 -13.40 -4.53 -7.00
CA VAL A 43 -14.39 -3.63 -6.37
C VAL A 43 -13.79 -2.84 -5.19
N GLN A 44 -12.86 -3.43 -4.45
CA GLN A 44 -12.21 -2.77 -3.31
C GLN A 44 -11.04 -1.90 -3.76
N VAL A 45 -10.26 -2.36 -4.75
CA VAL A 45 -9.16 -1.59 -5.34
C VAL A 45 -9.67 -0.31 -5.99
N ALA A 46 -10.82 -0.37 -6.68
CA ALA A 46 -11.48 0.81 -7.24
C ALA A 46 -11.84 1.85 -6.17
N LYS A 47 -12.29 1.41 -4.98
CA LYS A 47 -12.62 2.28 -3.84
C LYS A 47 -11.39 2.87 -3.15
N CYS A 48 -10.25 2.18 -3.19
CA CYS A 48 -9.01 2.67 -2.61
C CYS A 48 -8.54 3.94 -3.34
N LYS A 49 -8.43 5.05 -2.60
CA LYS A 49 -8.01 6.34 -3.15
C LYS A 49 -6.59 6.71 -2.77
N ALA A 50 -6.15 6.29 -1.58
CA ALA A 50 -4.84 6.59 -1.05
C ALA A 50 -4.41 5.51 -0.04
N VAL A 51 -3.15 5.58 0.39
CA VAL A 51 -2.62 4.75 1.47
C VAL A 51 -2.15 5.67 2.60
N ALA A 52 -2.72 5.52 3.79
CA ALA A 52 -2.23 6.20 4.98
C ALA A 52 -0.94 5.54 5.48
N GLN A 53 0.10 6.33 5.68
CA GLN A 53 1.35 5.91 6.30
C GLN A 53 1.38 6.39 7.75
N LEU A 54 1.41 5.44 8.67
CA LEU A 54 1.60 5.66 10.10
C LEU A 54 3.06 5.35 10.44
N GLU A 55 3.82 6.36 10.84
CA GLU A 55 5.20 6.19 11.31
C GLU A 55 5.24 6.15 12.84
N LEU A 56 5.86 5.10 13.38
CA LEU A 56 6.08 4.91 14.81
C LEU A 56 7.59 4.79 15.06
N ASP A 57 8.12 5.73 15.83
CA ASP A 57 9.52 5.72 16.26
C ASP A 57 9.64 5.00 17.61
N TYR A 58 10.26 3.82 17.62
CA TYR A 58 10.52 3.10 18.86
C TYR A 58 11.98 3.27 19.30
N LYS A 59 12.16 3.91 20.46
CA LYS A 59 13.45 4.11 21.15
C LYS A 59 14.57 4.67 20.26
N ARG A 60 14.24 5.46 19.21
CA ARG A 60 15.17 6.05 18.21
C ARG A 60 15.96 5.05 17.34
N ASN A 61 15.85 3.74 17.58
CA ASN A 61 16.60 2.73 16.83
C ASN A 61 15.77 2.03 15.76
N PHE A 62 14.44 2.00 15.89
CA PHE A 62 13.56 1.34 14.94
C PHE A 62 12.46 2.29 14.47
N ARG A 63 12.28 2.35 13.15
CA ARG A 63 11.18 3.07 12.51
C ARG A 63 10.22 2.05 11.93
N VAL A 64 9.03 1.94 12.51
CA VAL A 64 7.98 1.08 12.00
C VAL A 64 7.05 1.92 11.16
N LYS A 65 6.84 1.50 9.91
CA LYS A 65 5.89 2.12 8.99
C LYS A 65 4.74 1.16 8.75
N ALA A 66 3.53 1.55 9.14
CA ALA A 66 2.32 0.84 8.78
C ALA A 66 1.64 1.56 7.62
N TYR A 67 1.28 0.80 6.59
CA TYR A 67 0.58 1.30 5.42
C TYR A 67 -0.84 0.76 5.40
N VAL A 68 -1.82 1.67 5.37
CA VAL A 68 -3.25 1.34 5.47
C VAL A 68 -3.98 1.89 4.25
N PRO A 69 -4.52 1.04 3.35
CA PRO A 69 -5.38 1.48 2.25
C PRO A 69 -6.63 2.17 2.76
N ILE A 70 -6.94 3.35 2.23
CA ILE A 70 -8.07 4.20 2.63
C ILE A 70 -8.90 4.66 1.42
N ASP A 71 -10.17 4.98 1.65
CA ASP A 71 -11.13 5.39 0.63
C ASP A 71 -11.24 6.92 0.44
N SER A 72 -10.35 7.67 1.11
CA SER A 72 -10.40 9.11 1.24
C SER A 72 -9.02 9.74 1.09
N TYR A 73 -8.96 10.98 0.61
CA TYR A 73 -7.76 11.81 0.64
C TYR A 73 -7.65 12.65 1.92
N ASN A 74 -8.68 12.61 2.77
CA ASN A 74 -8.72 13.35 4.01
C ASN A 74 -7.95 12.61 5.12
N VAL A 75 -6.94 13.27 5.67
CA VAL A 75 -6.07 12.70 6.73
C VAL A 75 -6.71 12.68 8.12
N ILE A 76 -7.86 13.35 8.31
CA ILE A 76 -8.58 13.40 9.59
C ILE A 76 -9.55 12.21 9.71
N ARG A 77 -10.13 11.77 8.60
CA ARG A 77 -11.09 10.65 8.55
C ARG A 77 -10.53 9.52 7.68
N LEU A 78 -9.97 8.52 8.35
CA LEU A 78 -9.26 7.39 7.75
C LEU A 78 -10.14 6.15 7.76
N ASP A 79 -11.09 6.06 6.82
CA ASP A 79 -11.90 4.85 6.64
C ASP A 79 -11.08 3.82 5.82
N ARG A 80 -10.72 2.70 6.46
CA ARG A 80 -9.88 1.65 5.87
C ARG A 80 -10.65 0.83 4.84
N VAL A 81 -10.05 0.62 3.67
CA VAL A 81 -10.54 -0.34 2.68
C VAL A 81 -10.07 -1.74 3.05
N GLN A 82 -11.02 -2.61 3.36
CA GLN A 82 -10.74 -4.01 3.72
C GLN A 82 -10.52 -4.87 2.46
N GLY A 83 -9.66 -5.87 2.57
CA GLY A 83 -9.36 -6.80 1.47
C GLY A 83 -8.37 -6.26 0.42
N VAL A 84 -7.82 -5.06 0.63
CA VAL A 84 -6.76 -4.47 -0.21
C VAL A 84 -5.46 -4.45 0.58
N SER A 85 -4.35 -4.79 -0.07
CA SER A 85 -3.01 -4.74 0.50
C SER A 85 -2.08 -3.89 -0.35
N VAL A 86 -0.96 -3.48 0.24
CA VAL A 86 0.11 -2.75 -0.46
C VAL A 86 1.13 -3.78 -0.93
N TRP A 87 1.40 -3.79 -2.24
CA TRP A 87 2.39 -4.67 -2.85
C TRP A 87 3.74 -3.98 -3.04
N ALA A 88 3.71 -2.71 -3.44
CA ALA A 88 4.93 -1.93 -3.65
C ALA A 88 4.76 -0.49 -3.17
N VAL A 89 5.89 0.12 -2.79
CA VAL A 89 5.98 1.54 -2.43
C VAL A 89 7.09 2.17 -3.24
N GLY A 90 6.76 3.26 -3.94
CA GLY A 90 7.70 4.13 -4.64
C GLY A 90 7.81 5.48 -3.91
N ASP A 91 9.03 5.90 -3.62
CA ASP A 91 9.30 7.22 -3.08
C ASP A 91 9.67 8.15 -4.26
N VAL A 92 8.93 9.25 -4.41
CA VAL A 92 9.17 10.22 -5.47
C VAL A 92 9.80 11.45 -4.86
N ARG A 93 11.11 11.60 -5.05
CA ARG A 93 11.83 12.81 -4.66
C ARG A 93 11.64 13.85 -5.75
N ILE A 94 10.75 14.81 -5.53
CA ILE A 94 10.65 15.99 -6.41
C ILE A 94 11.96 16.79 -6.23
N LEU A 95 12.83 16.74 -7.24
CA LEU A 95 14.01 17.59 -7.33
C LEU A 95 13.50 19.04 -7.35
N LYS A 96 13.81 19.80 -6.29
CA LYS A 96 13.64 21.25 -6.30
C LYS A 96 14.53 21.82 -7.40
N PHE A 97 13.92 22.45 -8.40
CA PHE A 97 14.59 23.39 -9.30
C PHE A 97 14.66 24.76 -8.60
#